data_AF-A0A640QHC5-F1
#
_entry.id   AF-A0A640QHC5-F1
#
_cell.length_a   1.000
_cell.length_b   1.000
_cell.length_c   1.000
_cell.angle_alpha   90.00
_cell.angle_beta   90.00
_cell.angle_gamma   90.00
#
_symmetry.space_group_name_H-M   'P 1'
#
loop_
_entity.id
_entity.type
_entity.pdbx_description
1 polymer ?
#
loop_
_entity_poly.entity_id
_entity_poly.type
_entity_poly.pdbx_seq_one_letter_code
_entity_poly.pdbx_strand_id
1 'polypeptide(L)'
;MSAFTIKNKIIAPPTIDGVIKWCVDSPKNDVQIDSDNIESNGIELSGWFLSEIGEDIQVVALEGSRVTPIELNIERHDVIEVVLKECSTGHPLLMCGFKTVLDVSSQFFQIGFIRKGNFSTLIEFELKGALEIIEGQGNWLFLDNDTNNSVEQFTGKLKLSRQNRAEWKNYFRTLLDLQETCDFHACMLIAPSKEMVFPQYYPFERGKNTAIDQVLNLVPEKLDVIFPVRVLQESEKRSYRMCDTHWSHFGSMKASVEVASRQKTDISQLVELFNNDHYKTKHVTGDLGNKIYPNKKHDEEFLASFNHQKYVVFDNKLPNFGRIRVIYYDNAIYDEVLLILGSSSSYTLFNYLCRIYKIVVFVHCAGNLDVSFVKAISPDYVLTQSNARFIIRPPSIDDNYFANIKEKLENQDLVFTPSPLLNQELFTTSQNEKLTGIIKFVTQNDPISLDKI
;
A
#
# COMPACT_ATOMS: atom_id res chain seq x y z
N MET A 1 -6.18 6.69 -7.70
CA MET A 1 -5.75 6.52 -9.09
C MET A 1 -4.41 5.83 -9.08
N SER A 2 -4.26 4.78 -9.89
CA SER A 2 -3.02 4.03 -10.05
C SER A 2 -2.26 4.60 -11.24
N ALA A 3 -1.02 5.05 -11.01
CA ALA A 3 -0.12 5.49 -12.07
C ALA A 3 0.80 4.34 -12.51
N PHE A 4 1.01 4.24 -13.82
CA PHE A 4 1.87 3.28 -14.48
C PHE A 4 2.95 4.00 -15.27
N THR A 5 4.12 3.37 -15.35
CA THR A 5 5.23 3.81 -16.19
C THR A 5 5.24 2.96 -17.45
N ILE A 6 5.19 3.61 -18.62
CA ILE A 6 5.39 2.92 -19.90
C ILE A 6 6.87 2.60 -20.04
N LYS A 7 7.20 1.31 -20.08
CA LYS A 7 8.53 0.82 -20.44
C LYS A 7 8.49 0.28 -21.85
N ASN A 8 9.56 0.47 -22.61
CA ASN A 8 9.70 -0.11 -23.93
C ASN A 8 11.03 -0.84 -24.10
N LYS A 9 11.01 -1.83 -24.99
CA LYS A 9 12.18 -2.65 -25.35
C LYS A 9 12.18 -2.88 -26.84
N ILE A 10 13.18 -2.34 -27.53
CA ILE A 10 13.40 -2.61 -28.96
C ILE A 10 13.83 -4.07 -29.11
N ILE A 11 13.07 -4.83 -29.91
CA ILE A 11 13.27 -6.27 -30.14
C ILE A 11 14.04 -6.50 -31.44
N ALA A 12 13.68 -5.78 -32.50
CA ALA A 12 14.30 -5.94 -33.80
C ALA A 12 15.21 -4.73 -34.14
N PRO A 13 16.25 -4.91 -34.97
CA PRO A 13 17.06 -3.80 -35.43
C PRO A 13 16.22 -2.82 -36.28
N PRO A 14 16.70 -1.59 -36.49
CA PRO A 14 16.01 -0.60 -37.32
C PRO A 14 15.79 -1.06 -38.76
N THR A 15 16.64 -1.94 -39.30
CA THR A 15 16.55 -2.44 -40.69
C THR A 15 16.46 -3.96 -40.67
N ILE A 16 15.51 -4.51 -41.42
CA ILE A 16 15.18 -5.94 -41.47
C ILE A 16 14.78 -6.28 -42.92
N ASP A 17 14.82 -7.55 -43.33
CA ASP A 17 14.42 -7.95 -44.69
C ASP A 17 13.01 -7.45 -45.06
N GLY A 18 12.91 -6.69 -46.16
CA GLY A 18 11.68 -6.01 -46.62
C GLY A 18 11.34 -4.70 -45.90
N VAL A 19 12.11 -4.30 -44.89
CA VAL A 19 11.92 -3.10 -44.07
C VAL A 19 13.17 -2.24 -44.09
N ILE A 20 13.09 -1.08 -44.74
CA ILE A 20 14.20 -0.13 -44.83
C ILE A 20 14.54 0.42 -43.45
N LYS A 21 13.54 1.02 -42.78
CA LYS A 21 13.70 1.59 -41.44
C LYS A 21 12.37 1.83 -40.74
N TRP A 22 12.36 1.88 -39.42
CA TRP A 22 11.18 2.21 -38.64
C TRP A 22 11.54 2.97 -37.35
N CYS A 23 10.55 3.64 -36.76
CA CYS A 23 10.62 4.27 -35.44
C CYS A 23 9.23 4.39 -34.81
N VAL A 24 9.18 4.31 -33.49
CA VAL A 24 8.00 4.69 -32.70
C VAL A 24 8.35 5.97 -31.94
N ASP A 25 7.62 7.04 -32.23
CA ASP A 25 7.82 8.38 -31.67
C ASP A 25 7.12 8.52 -30.29
N SER A 26 5.96 7.86 -30.12
CA SER A 26 5.17 7.80 -28.89
C SER A 26 4.49 6.43 -28.71
N PRO A 27 4.36 5.90 -27.49
CA PRO A 27 4.80 6.50 -26.22
C PRO A 27 6.32 6.37 -26.00
N LYS A 28 6.90 7.40 -25.36
CA LYS A 28 8.31 7.36 -24.94
C LYS A 28 8.49 6.46 -23.73
N ASN A 29 9.71 5.92 -23.58
CA ASN A 29 10.09 5.21 -22.37
C ASN A 29 9.98 6.14 -21.15
N ASP A 30 9.56 5.59 -20.02
CA ASP A 30 9.44 6.28 -18.72
C ASP A 30 8.33 7.33 -18.62
N VAL A 31 7.36 7.32 -19.54
CA VAL A 31 6.16 8.17 -19.44
C VAL A 31 5.23 7.62 -18.36
N GLN A 32 4.77 8.49 -17.45
CA GLN A 32 3.73 8.18 -16.48
C GLN A 32 2.35 8.34 -17.10
N ILE A 33 1.46 7.39 -16.84
CA ILE A 33 0.07 7.40 -17.30
C ILE A 33 -0.85 6.80 -16.23
N ASP A 34 -2.00 7.43 -15.98
CA ASP A 34 -2.99 6.96 -15.01
C ASP A 34 -3.89 5.87 -15.60
N SER A 35 -4.29 4.87 -14.78
CA SER A 35 -5.23 3.81 -15.17
C SER A 35 -6.48 4.34 -15.87
N ASP A 36 -7.09 5.38 -15.30
CA ASP A 36 -8.37 5.91 -15.74
C ASP A 36 -8.22 6.58 -17.11
N ASN A 37 -7.03 7.14 -17.39
CA ASN A 37 -6.70 7.70 -18.69
C ASN A 37 -6.50 6.58 -19.73
N ILE A 38 -5.84 5.48 -19.38
CA ILE A 38 -5.71 4.32 -20.28
C ILE A 38 -7.10 3.75 -20.60
N GLU A 39 -7.96 3.55 -19.59
CA GLU A 39 -9.30 2.98 -19.76
C GLU A 39 -10.24 3.90 -20.57
N SER A 40 -10.12 5.23 -20.42
CA SER A 40 -11.02 6.19 -21.08
C SER A 40 -10.53 6.64 -22.46
N ASN A 41 -9.22 6.80 -22.63
CA ASN A 41 -8.60 7.44 -23.78
C ASN A 41 -7.61 6.55 -24.54
N GLY A 42 -7.29 5.36 -24.03
CA GLY A 42 -6.28 4.48 -24.62
C GLY A 42 -4.86 5.06 -24.54
N ILE A 43 -3.96 4.48 -25.32
CA ILE A 43 -2.56 4.91 -25.45
C ILE A 43 -2.35 5.49 -26.85
N GLU A 44 -1.94 6.76 -26.92
CA GLU A 44 -1.54 7.39 -28.19
C GLU A 44 -0.24 6.75 -28.70
N LEU A 45 -0.34 6.12 -29.87
CA LEU A 45 0.76 5.54 -30.59
C LEU A 45 1.05 6.38 -31.84
N SER A 46 2.29 6.80 -32.02
CA SER A 46 2.73 7.47 -33.24
C SER A 46 4.15 7.08 -33.62
N GLY A 47 4.46 7.18 -34.91
CA GLY A 47 5.75 6.77 -35.45
C GLY A 47 5.76 6.75 -36.96
N TRP A 48 6.69 6.00 -37.52
CA TRP A 48 6.80 5.80 -38.97
C TRP A 48 7.45 4.47 -39.31
N PHE A 49 7.14 3.97 -40.50
CA PHE A 49 7.60 2.68 -41.01
C PHE A 49 7.84 2.74 -42.52
N LEU A 50 9.05 2.41 -42.96
CA LEU A 50 9.45 2.38 -44.36
C LEU A 50 9.70 0.94 -44.80
N SER A 51 8.90 0.45 -45.75
CA SER A 51 9.10 -0.82 -46.44
C SER A 51 9.78 -0.64 -47.79
N GLU A 52 10.32 -1.72 -48.32
CA GLU A 52 10.73 -1.77 -49.73
C GLU A 52 9.50 -1.67 -50.64
N ILE A 53 9.62 -0.95 -51.76
CA ILE A 53 8.51 -0.74 -52.70
C ILE A 53 8.09 -2.08 -53.30
N GLY A 54 6.79 -2.40 -53.22
CA GLY A 54 6.22 -3.64 -53.76
C GLY A 54 6.13 -4.78 -52.74
N GLU A 55 6.60 -4.60 -51.51
CA GLU A 55 6.35 -5.52 -50.40
C GLU A 55 4.96 -5.33 -49.79
N ASP A 56 4.25 -6.44 -49.57
CA ASP A 56 2.97 -6.47 -48.85
C ASP A 56 3.24 -6.63 -47.34
N ILE A 57 3.30 -5.48 -46.65
CA ILE A 57 3.60 -5.40 -45.22
C ILE A 57 2.53 -4.56 -44.53
N GLN A 58 1.93 -5.12 -43.48
CA GLN A 58 0.97 -4.41 -42.62
C GLN A 58 1.58 -4.18 -41.23
N VAL A 59 1.65 -2.93 -40.79
CA VAL A 59 2.03 -2.60 -39.41
C VAL A 59 0.85 -2.92 -38.49
N VAL A 60 1.11 -3.58 -37.37
CA VAL A 60 0.08 -4.00 -36.42
C VAL A 60 0.54 -3.84 -34.97
N ALA A 61 -0.41 -3.58 -34.07
CA ALA A 61 -0.24 -3.82 -32.65
C ALA A 61 -0.73 -5.24 -32.31
N LEU A 62 0.03 -5.97 -31.52
CA LEU A 62 -0.34 -7.27 -30.99
C LEU A 62 -0.51 -7.18 -29.47
N GLU A 63 -1.66 -7.65 -29.00
CA GLU A 63 -1.95 -7.81 -27.57
C GLU A 63 -2.50 -9.21 -27.31
N GLY A 64 -1.68 -10.08 -26.72
CA GLY A 64 -2.04 -11.50 -26.57
C GLY A 64 -2.35 -12.14 -27.93
N SER A 65 -3.63 -12.40 -28.20
CA SER A 65 -4.12 -12.92 -29.50
C SER A 65 -4.81 -11.87 -30.36
N ARG A 66 -5.02 -10.66 -29.85
CA ARG A 66 -5.68 -9.56 -30.56
C ARG A 66 -4.65 -8.83 -31.45
N VAL A 67 -4.95 -8.77 -32.74
CA VAL A 67 -4.15 -8.04 -33.74
C VAL A 67 -4.94 -6.81 -34.17
N THR A 68 -4.36 -5.63 -33.98
CA THR A 68 -4.94 -4.35 -34.36
C THR A 68 -4.12 -3.73 -35.49
N PRO A 69 -4.65 -3.62 -36.72
CA PRO A 69 -3.98 -2.92 -37.81
C PRO A 69 -3.65 -1.47 -37.47
N ILE A 70 -2.46 -1.01 -37.88
CA ILE A 70 -2.02 0.37 -37.78
C ILE A 70 -1.91 0.93 -39.20
N GLU A 71 -2.75 1.91 -39.51
CA GLU A 71 -2.73 2.58 -40.81
C GLU A 71 -1.60 3.62 -40.88
N LEU A 72 -0.85 3.61 -41.99
CA LEU A 72 0.12 4.65 -42.29
C LEU A 72 -0.63 5.86 -42.86
N ASN A 73 -1.06 6.75 -41.97
CA ASN A 73 -1.99 7.85 -42.24
C ASN A 73 -1.37 9.26 -42.15
N ILE A 74 -0.05 9.37 -41.97
CA ILE A 74 0.66 10.65 -41.83
C ILE A 74 1.77 10.76 -42.89
N GLU A 75 1.81 11.91 -43.59
CA GLU A 75 2.91 12.29 -44.45
C GLU A 75 4.16 12.65 -43.62
N ARG A 76 5.32 12.08 -43.94
CA ARG A 76 6.58 12.32 -43.22
C ARG A 76 7.70 12.78 -44.15
N HIS A 77 7.63 14.05 -44.56
CA HIS A 77 8.66 14.69 -45.38
C HIS A 77 10.05 14.63 -44.73
N ASP A 78 10.11 14.84 -43.42
CA ASP A 78 11.32 14.76 -42.61
C ASP A 78 11.98 13.39 -42.70
N VAL A 79 11.18 12.33 -42.68
CA VAL A 79 11.68 10.95 -42.78
C VAL A 79 12.25 10.71 -44.18
N ILE A 80 11.57 11.12 -45.25
CA ILE A 80 12.09 10.92 -46.62
C ILE A 80 13.41 11.69 -46.82
N GLU A 81 13.44 12.97 -46.45
CA GLU A 81 14.60 13.83 -46.68
C GLU A 81 15.80 13.47 -45.80
N VAL A 82 15.58 13.05 -44.56
CA VAL A 82 16.67 12.78 -43.61
C VAL A 82 17.10 11.31 -43.63
N VAL A 83 16.15 10.38 -43.73
CA VAL A 83 16.42 8.93 -43.65
C VAL A 83 16.79 8.37 -45.01
N LEU A 84 16.00 8.67 -46.06
CA LEU A 84 16.28 8.19 -47.41
C LEU A 84 17.25 9.11 -48.17
N LYS A 85 17.35 10.38 -47.76
CA LYS A 85 18.15 11.43 -48.45
C LYS A 85 17.63 11.69 -49.86
N GLU A 86 16.30 11.63 -50.01
CA GLU A 86 15.60 11.82 -51.28
C GLU A 86 14.66 13.03 -51.23
N CYS A 87 14.14 13.46 -52.39
CA CYS A 87 13.14 14.52 -52.44
C CYS A 87 11.80 13.99 -51.94
N SER A 88 11.20 14.65 -50.94
CA SER A 88 9.91 14.24 -50.37
C SER A 88 8.72 14.51 -51.29
N THR A 89 8.83 15.47 -52.20
CA THR A 89 7.71 15.89 -53.06
C THR A 89 7.34 14.79 -54.04
N GLY A 90 6.14 14.21 -53.87
CA GLY A 90 5.62 13.13 -54.72
C GLY A 90 6.29 11.77 -54.47
N HIS A 91 7.01 11.60 -53.36
CA HIS A 91 7.69 10.34 -53.05
C HIS A 91 6.68 9.21 -52.77
N PRO A 92 6.85 8.00 -53.33
CA PRO A 92 5.88 6.90 -53.17
C PRO A 92 5.71 6.43 -51.72
N LEU A 93 6.71 6.63 -50.86
CA LEU A 93 6.68 6.29 -49.43
C LEU A 93 6.35 7.49 -48.53
N LEU A 94 5.85 8.61 -49.06
CA LEU A 94 5.60 9.81 -48.25
C LEU A 94 4.60 9.54 -47.09
N MET A 95 3.57 8.73 -47.36
CA MET A 95 2.60 8.22 -46.36
C MET A 95 3.18 7.06 -45.55
N CYS A 96 4.28 7.31 -44.83
CA CYS A 96 4.95 6.30 -44.00
C CYS A 96 4.77 6.53 -42.49
N GLY A 97 4.20 7.66 -42.08
CA GLY A 97 3.89 7.94 -40.69
C GLY A 97 2.56 7.34 -40.25
N PHE A 98 2.42 7.09 -38.95
CA PHE A 98 1.16 6.70 -38.35
C PHE A 98 0.90 7.48 -37.06
N LYS A 99 -0.38 7.74 -36.80
CA LYS A 99 -0.89 8.18 -35.50
C LYS A 99 -2.24 7.51 -35.23
N THR A 100 -2.33 6.78 -34.12
CA THR A 100 -3.52 6.05 -33.69
C THR A 100 -3.62 6.00 -32.17
N VAL A 101 -4.77 5.56 -31.67
CA VAL A 101 -5.01 5.30 -30.25
C VAL A 101 -5.23 3.81 -30.07
N LEU A 102 -4.44 3.18 -29.22
CA LEU A 102 -4.59 1.79 -28.85
C LEU A 102 -5.43 1.68 -27.58
N ASP A 103 -6.56 1.00 -27.67
CA ASP A 103 -7.26 0.47 -26.50
C ASP A 103 -6.47 -0.74 -25.99
N VAL A 104 -5.81 -0.63 -24.84
CA VAL A 104 -4.94 -1.66 -24.26
C VAL A 104 -5.63 -2.26 -23.05
N SER A 105 -5.72 -3.58 -23.00
CA SER A 105 -6.43 -4.34 -21.95
C SER A 105 -5.50 -5.28 -21.16
N SER A 106 -4.21 -5.25 -21.43
CA SER A 106 -3.18 -6.11 -20.84
C SER A 106 -1.92 -5.33 -20.47
N GLN A 107 -1.08 -5.91 -19.60
CA GLN A 107 0.19 -5.31 -19.19
C GLN A 107 1.17 -5.12 -20.35
N PHE A 108 1.11 -5.98 -21.36
CA PHE A 108 2.09 -6.05 -22.44
C PHE A 108 1.42 -5.93 -23.80
N PHE A 109 1.96 -5.06 -24.65
CA PHE A 109 1.57 -5.01 -26.06
C PHE A 109 2.82 -4.81 -26.91
N GLN A 110 2.75 -5.26 -28.16
CA GLN A 110 3.86 -5.24 -29.09
C GLN A 110 3.45 -4.47 -30.34
N ILE A 111 4.40 -3.74 -30.91
CA ILE A 111 4.25 -3.19 -32.26
C ILE A 111 5.15 -4.00 -33.18
N GLY A 112 4.59 -4.41 -34.30
CA GLY A 112 5.27 -5.24 -35.27
C GLY A 112 4.69 -5.06 -36.66
N PHE A 113 5.06 -5.98 -37.54
CA PHE A 113 4.49 -6.03 -38.88
C PHE A 113 4.18 -7.46 -39.28
N ILE A 114 3.20 -7.62 -40.16
CA ILE A 114 2.84 -8.89 -40.78
C ILE A 114 3.35 -8.87 -42.21
N ARG A 115 4.14 -9.88 -42.58
CA ARG A 115 4.61 -10.11 -43.96
C ARG A 115 4.40 -11.58 -44.30
N LYS A 116 3.72 -11.85 -45.42
CA LYS A 116 3.42 -13.22 -45.88
C LYS A 116 2.77 -14.09 -44.78
N GLY A 117 1.89 -13.48 -43.99
CA GLY A 117 1.19 -14.14 -42.88
C GLY A 117 1.99 -14.34 -41.59
N ASN A 118 3.25 -13.90 -41.53
CA ASN A 118 4.09 -14.01 -40.33
C ASN A 118 4.22 -12.67 -39.62
N PHE A 119 3.95 -12.66 -38.31
CA PHE A 119 4.16 -11.49 -37.46
C PHE A 119 5.62 -11.41 -36.99
N SER A 120 6.21 -10.22 -37.13
CA SER A 120 7.55 -9.90 -36.64
C SER A 120 7.46 -8.73 -35.65
N THR A 121 7.89 -8.95 -34.41
CA THR A 121 7.91 -7.93 -33.36
C THR A 121 9.03 -6.93 -33.59
N LEU A 122 8.73 -5.63 -33.56
CA LEU A 122 9.72 -4.55 -33.65
C LEU A 122 10.09 -4.04 -32.25
N ILE A 123 9.07 -3.74 -31.46
CA ILE A 123 9.20 -3.17 -30.11
C ILE A 123 8.10 -3.73 -29.21
N GLU A 124 8.46 -3.95 -27.95
CA GLU A 124 7.55 -4.37 -26.90
C GLU A 124 7.36 -3.24 -25.89
N PHE A 125 6.15 -3.08 -25.40
CA PHE A 125 5.77 -2.13 -24.36
C PHE A 125 5.24 -2.88 -23.14
N GLU A 126 5.57 -2.38 -21.96
CA GLU A 126 5.09 -2.85 -20.66
C GLU A 126 4.51 -1.67 -19.86
N LEU A 127 3.33 -1.87 -19.28
CA LEU A 127 2.72 -0.97 -18.31
C LEU A 127 3.14 -1.37 -16.88
N LYS A 128 4.21 -0.76 -16.38
CA LYS A 128 4.83 -1.13 -15.10
C LYS A 128 4.33 -0.26 -13.94
N GLY A 129 3.82 -0.87 -12.87
CA GLY A 129 3.44 -0.16 -11.65
C GLY A 129 4.64 0.32 -10.82
N ALA A 130 4.39 1.27 -9.91
CA ALA A 130 5.44 1.89 -9.08
C ALA A 130 6.11 0.95 -8.04
N LEU A 131 5.47 -0.17 -7.71
CA LEU A 131 6.03 -1.21 -6.83
C LEU A 131 6.10 -2.51 -7.61
N GLU A 132 7.16 -3.28 -7.40
CA GLU A 132 7.23 -4.62 -7.95
C GLU A 132 6.37 -5.57 -7.11
N ILE A 133 5.83 -6.58 -7.78
CA ILE A 133 4.94 -7.57 -7.19
C ILE A 133 5.47 -8.94 -7.52
N ILE A 134 5.46 -9.80 -6.50
CA ILE A 134 5.65 -11.23 -6.66
C ILE A 134 4.27 -11.87 -6.86
N GLU A 135 4.08 -12.52 -8.00
CA GLU A 135 2.93 -13.39 -8.23
C GLU A 135 3.19 -14.76 -7.59
N GLY A 136 2.45 -15.05 -6.54
CA GLY A 136 2.42 -16.34 -5.88
C GLY A 136 1.43 -17.32 -6.49
N GLN A 137 1.41 -18.55 -5.97
CA GLN A 137 0.48 -19.57 -6.43
C GLN A 137 -0.97 -19.15 -6.17
N GLY A 138 -1.89 -19.48 -7.08
CA GLY A 138 -3.32 -19.23 -6.90
C GLY A 138 -3.71 -17.75 -6.89
N ASN A 139 -3.05 -16.91 -7.69
CA ASN A 139 -3.31 -15.46 -7.82
C ASN A 139 -3.03 -14.62 -6.57
N TRP A 140 -2.26 -15.14 -5.61
CA TRP A 140 -1.79 -14.35 -4.48
C TRP A 140 -0.75 -13.33 -4.95
N LEU A 141 -0.90 -12.07 -4.56
CA LEU A 141 0.10 -11.05 -4.83
C LEU A 141 0.91 -10.77 -3.59
N PHE A 142 2.22 -10.71 -3.67
CA PHE A 142 3.09 -10.34 -2.56
C PHE A 142 3.90 -9.10 -2.92
N LEU A 143 4.27 -8.33 -1.91
CA LEU A 143 5.09 -7.14 -2.10
C LEU A 143 6.51 -7.56 -2.52
N ASP A 144 7.08 -6.85 -3.49
CA ASP A 144 8.48 -6.95 -3.86
C ASP A 144 9.13 -5.56 -4.00
N ASN A 145 10.46 -5.53 -4.01
CA ASN A 145 11.30 -4.36 -4.23
C ASN A 145 10.85 -3.13 -3.43
N ASP A 146 10.45 -3.37 -2.18
CA ASP A 146 10.12 -2.31 -1.25
C ASP A 146 11.40 -1.75 -0.62
N THR A 147 11.32 -0.50 -0.14
CA THR A 147 12.46 0.20 0.46
C THR A 147 13.02 -0.46 1.73
N ASN A 148 12.34 -1.48 2.27
CA ASN A 148 12.78 -2.23 3.44
C ASN A 148 13.36 -3.61 3.10
N ASN A 149 13.43 -4.01 1.83
CA ASN A 149 13.96 -5.33 1.40
C ASN A 149 13.24 -6.52 2.07
N SER A 150 11.90 -6.51 2.09
CA SER A 150 11.08 -7.52 2.78
C SER A 150 11.42 -8.97 2.39
N VAL A 151 11.70 -9.24 1.11
CA VAL A 151 12.14 -10.56 0.62
C VAL A 151 13.44 -11.01 1.30
N GLU A 152 14.42 -10.11 1.43
CA GLU A 152 15.68 -10.42 2.09
C GLU A 152 15.51 -10.64 3.59
N GLN A 153 14.60 -9.92 4.23
CA GLN A 153 14.25 -10.15 5.64
C GLN A 153 13.64 -11.53 5.84
N PHE A 154 12.68 -11.91 4.98
CA PHE A 154 11.98 -13.19 5.04
C PHE A 154 12.92 -14.37 4.77
N THR A 155 13.77 -14.27 3.75
CA THR A 155 14.76 -15.30 3.40
C THR A 155 15.95 -15.33 4.38
N GLY A 156 16.04 -14.38 5.30
CA GLY A 156 17.12 -14.27 6.28
C GLY A 156 18.45 -13.79 5.71
N LYS A 157 18.45 -13.23 4.49
CA LYS A 157 19.60 -12.55 3.88
C LYS A 157 19.88 -11.21 4.55
N LEU A 158 18.83 -10.48 4.91
CA LEU A 158 18.91 -9.25 5.69
C LEU A 158 18.67 -9.55 7.18
N LYS A 159 19.62 -9.13 8.03
CA LYS A 159 19.63 -9.34 9.48
C LYS A 159 19.85 -8.02 10.22
N LEU A 160 19.54 -8.00 11.52
CA LEU A 160 19.80 -6.83 12.35
C LEU A 160 21.31 -6.61 12.55
N SER A 161 21.74 -5.38 12.32
CA SER A 161 23.07 -4.90 12.69
C SER A 161 23.26 -4.91 14.21
N ARG A 162 24.52 -4.85 14.69
CA ARG A 162 24.80 -4.74 16.13
C ARG A 162 24.18 -3.47 16.74
N GLN A 163 24.20 -2.37 15.99
CA GLN A 163 23.59 -1.11 16.38
C GLN A 163 22.07 -1.26 16.54
N ASN A 164 21.36 -1.75 15.53
CA ASN A 164 19.91 -1.88 15.57
C ASN A 164 19.45 -2.82 16.69
N ARG A 165 20.23 -3.87 17.03
CA ARG A 165 19.96 -4.72 18.20
C ARG A 165 20.06 -3.96 19.51
N ALA A 166 21.06 -3.08 19.66
CA ALA A 166 21.20 -2.25 20.85
C ALA A 166 20.07 -1.22 20.96
N GLU A 167 19.68 -0.62 19.84
CA GLU A 167 18.56 0.32 19.77
C GLU A 167 17.23 -0.36 20.10
N TRP A 168 16.97 -1.58 19.61
CA TRP A 168 15.79 -2.37 19.98
C TRP A 168 15.71 -2.66 21.48
N LYS A 169 16.83 -3.07 22.10
CA LYS A 169 16.88 -3.25 23.55
C LYS A 169 16.57 -1.95 24.30
N ASN A 170 17.09 -0.82 23.79
CA ASN A 170 16.81 0.48 24.39
C ASN A 170 15.32 0.84 24.26
N TYR A 171 14.72 0.63 23.08
CA TYR A 171 13.29 0.83 22.85
C TYR A 171 12.42 0.03 23.82
N PHE A 172 12.67 -1.28 23.96
CA PHE A 172 11.92 -2.12 24.91
C PHE A 172 12.07 -1.68 26.36
N ARG A 173 13.30 -1.30 26.76
CA ARG A 173 13.55 -0.77 28.10
C ARG A 173 12.78 0.53 28.33
N THR A 174 12.82 1.47 27.40
CA THR A 174 12.09 2.73 27.50
C THR A 174 10.57 2.48 27.60
N LEU A 175 10.03 1.55 26.83
CA LEU A 175 8.61 1.22 26.91
C LEU A 175 8.22 0.65 28.29
N LEU A 176 9.06 -0.21 28.88
CA LEU A 176 8.87 -0.72 30.24
C LEU A 176 9.02 0.38 31.31
N ASP A 177 10.02 1.26 31.17
CA ASP A 177 10.21 2.38 32.10
C ASP A 177 8.99 3.32 32.07
N LEU A 178 8.41 3.55 30.88
CA LEU A 178 7.17 4.32 30.74
C LEU A 178 5.96 3.59 31.33
N GLN A 179 5.86 2.29 31.12
CA GLN A 179 4.82 1.44 31.70
C GLN A 179 4.77 1.62 33.23
N GLU A 180 5.93 1.55 33.89
CA GLU A 180 6.05 1.70 35.34
C GLU A 180 5.82 3.15 35.80
N THR A 181 6.34 4.15 35.08
CA THR A 181 6.28 5.56 35.51
C THR A 181 4.96 6.27 35.21
N CYS A 182 4.20 5.78 34.24
CA CYS A 182 2.94 6.38 33.79
C CYS A 182 1.72 5.47 34.08
N ASP A 183 1.93 4.34 34.77
CA ASP A 183 0.88 3.42 35.25
C ASP A 183 -0.11 2.97 34.15
N PHE A 184 0.44 2.45 33.05
CA PHE A 184 -0.33 1.82 31.97
C PHE A 184 0.20 0.41 31.71
N HIS A 185 -0.48 -0.40 30.91
CA HIS A 185 0.08 -1.67 30.41
C HIS A 185 0.54 -1.53 28.95
N ALA A 186 1.80 -1.85 28.67
CA ALA A 186 2.40 -1.74 27.36
C ALA A 186 2.33 -3.05 26.59
N CYS A 187 1.92 -2.98 25.33
CA CYS A 187 1.94 -4.11 24.41
C CYS A 187 2.48 -3.68 23.05
N MET A 188 3.28 -4.54 22.43
CA MET A 188 3.71 -4.35 21.05
C MET A 188 3.08 -5.42 20.16
N LEU A 189 2.32 -5.00 19.16
CA LEU A 189 1.78 -5.86 18.11
C LEU A 189 2.61 -5.72 16.84
N ILE A 190 3.24 -6.82 16.44
CA ILE A 190 3.94 -6.93 15.16
C ILE A 190 3.01 -7.66 14.20
N ALA A 191 2.46 -6.94 13.23
CA ALA A 191 1.69 -7.56 12.15
C ALA A 191 2.64 -8.38 11.28
N PRO A 192 2.44 -9.71 11.16
CA PRO A 192 3.33 -10.53 10.33
C PRO A 192 3.23 -10.13 8.87
N SER A 193 4.27 -10.42 8.10
CA SER A 193 4.16 -10.28 6.65
C SER A 193 3.29 -11.41 6.10
N LYS A 194 2.62 -11.16 4.97
CA LYS A 194 1.66 -12.10 4.38
C LYS A 194 2.31 -13.44 4.02
N GLU A 195 3.56 -13.41 3.56
CA GLU A 195 4.39 -14.58 3.26
C GLU A 195 4.77 -15.41 4.48
N MET A 196 4.73 -14.84 5.69
CA MET A 196 4.94 -15.60 6.93
C MET A 196 3.68 -16.37 7.33
N VAL A 197 2.50 -15.81 7.01
CA VAL A 197 1.21 -16.44 7.30
C VAL A 197 0.83 -17.44 6.21
N PHE A 198 1.10 -17.14 4.94
CA PHE A 198 0.76 -17.99 3.81
C PHE A 198 1.98 -18.42 3.00
N PRO A 199 2.96 -19.12 3.60
CA PRO A 199 4.19 -19.51 2.91
C PRO A 199 3.94 -20.47 1.74
N GLN A 200 2.85 -21.25 1.76
CA GLN A 200 2.49 -22.18 0.70
C GLN A 200 2.17 -21.49 -0.64
N TYR A 201 1.83 -20.21 -0.63
CA TYR A 201 1.55 -19.45 -1.85
C TYR A 201 2.74 -18.57 -2.27
N TYR A 202 3.80 -18.50 -1.46
CA TYR A 202 4.94 -17.62 -1.70
C TYR A 202 6.11 -18.40 -2.35
N PRO A 203 6.81 -17.85 -3.37
CA PRO A 203 7.82 -18.60 -4.11
C PRO A 203 9.18 -18.73 -3.40
N PHE A 204 9.39 -18.01 -2.30
CA PHE A 204 10.64 -18.07 -1.54
C PHE A 204 10.48 -18.85 -0.25
N GLU A 205 11.56 -19.51 0.17
CA GLU A 205 11.62 -20.20 1.45
C GLU A 205 12.04 -19.25 2.59
N ARG A 206 11.42 -19.42 3.75
CA ARG A 206 11.76 -18.65 4.95
C ARG A 206 13.15 -19.02 5.46
N GLY A 207 13.93 -18.02 5.82
CA GLY A 207 15.20 -18.22 6.51
C GLY A 207 15.02 -18.85 7.90
N LYS A 208 16.01 -19.62 8.35
CA LYS A 208 16.03 -20.23 9.70
C LYS A 208 16.14 -19.21 10.83
N ASN A 209 16.78 -18.06 10.56
CA ASN A 209 16.98 -16.97 11.52
C ASN A 209 16.86 -15.64 10.78
N THR A 210 15.65 -15.10 10.79
CA THR A 210 15.24 -13.86 10.11
C THR A 210 15.45 -12.65 11.02
N ALA A 211 15.30 -11.44 10.47
CA ALA A 211 15.38 -10.23 11.27
C ALA A 211 14.30 -10.17 12.36
N ILE A 212 13.07 -10.64 12.09
CA ILE A 212 12.01 -10.69 13.10
C ILE A 212 12.35 -11.69 14.22
N ASP A 213 12.92 -12.86 13.89
CA ASP A 213 13.38 -13.82 14.91
C ASP A 213 14.39 -13.18 15.85
N GLN A 214 15.26 -12.30 15.32
CA GLN A 214 16.25 -11.59 16.12
C GLN A 214 15.62 -10.54 17.01
N VAL A 215 14.60 -9.81 16.56
CA VAL A 215 13.86 -8.86 17.41
C VAL A 215 13.15 -9.59 18.53
N LEU A 216 12.43 -10.68 18.23
CA LEU A 216 11.70 -11.48 19.22
C LEU A 216 12.63 -12.05 20.29
N ASN A 217 13.85 -12.46 19.93
CA ASN A 217 14.87 -12.91 20.88
C ASN A 217 15.45 -11.80 21.77
N LEU A 218 15.17 -10.52 21.48
CA LEU A 218 15.60 -9.37 22.30
C LEU A 218 14.52 -8.90 23.28
N VAL A 219 13.29 -9.43 23.17
CA VAL A 219 12.14 -9.02 23.97
C VAL A 219 12.37 -9.41 25.43
N PRO A 220 12.24 -8.48 26.39
CA PRO A 220 12.29 -8.81 27.80
C PRO A 220 11.01 -9.55 28.23
N GLU A 221 11.14 -10.51 29.16
CA GLU A 221 10.02 -11.36 29.62
C GLU A 221 8.79 -10.57 30.13
N LYS A 222 9.02 -9.38 30.69
CA LYS A 222 7.95 -8.52 31.23
C LYS A 222 7.15 -7.77 30.17
N LEU A 223 7.64 -7.69 28.92
CA LEU A 223 6.97 -6.94 27.87
C LEU A 223 6.12 -7.87 27.01
N ASP A 224 4.82 -7.57 26.89
CA ASP A 224 3.95 -8.29 25.98
C ASP A 224 4.25 -7.91 24.53
N VAL A 225 4.86 -8.84 23.81
CA VAL A 225 5.04 -8.74 22.36
C VAL A 225 4.22 -9.82 21.67
N ILE A 226 3.32 -9.37 20.78
CA ILE A 226 2.37 -10.19 20.06
C ILE A 226 2.81 -10.29 18.61
N PHE A 227 3.08 -11.52 18.17
CA PHE A 227 3.43 -11.84 16.79
C PHE A 227 2.58 -13.02 16.31
N PRO A 228 1.33 -12.77 15.87
CA PRO A 228 0.27 -13.78 15.82
C PRO A 228 0.30 -14.64 14.55
N VAL A 229 1.47 -15.10 14.10
CA VAL A 229 1.61 -15.90 12.86
C VAL A 229 0.72 -17.14 12.91
N ARG A 230 0.85 -17.94 13.98
CA ARG A 230 0.13 -19.21 14.12
C ARG A 230 -1.38 -19.01 14.16
N VAL A 231 -1.85 -18.04 14.94
CA VAL A 231 -3.28 -17.71 15.07
C VAL A 231 -3.87 -17.30 13.72
N LEU A 232 -3.12 -16.53 12.93
CA LEU A 232 -3.55 -16.10 11.59
C LEU A 232 -3.43 -17.23 10.55
N GLN A 233 -2.53 -18.19 10.73
CA GLN A 233 -2.40 -19.37 9.89
C GLN A 233 -3.53 -20.37 10.10
N GLU A 234 -3.84 -20.66 11.36
CA GLU A 234 -4.82 -21.66 11.78
C GLU A 234 -6.26 -21.11 11.76
N SER A 235 -6.44 -19.85 11.38
CA SER A 235 -7.75 -19.21 11.32
C SER A 235 -8.68 -19.87 10.29
N GLU A 236 -9.94 -19.98 10.67
CA GLU A 236 -11.05 -20.59 9.92
C GLU A 236 -11.44 -19.83 8.65
N LYS A 237 -11.09 -18.55 8.58
CA LYS A 237 -11.28 -17.68 7.41
C LYS A 237 -9.96 -17.03 7.03
N ARG A 238 -9.83 -16.65 5.76
CA ARG A 238 -8.60 -16.04 5.25
C ARG A 238 -8.22 -14.79 6.05
N SER A 239 -7.05 -14.82 6.68
CA SER A 239 -6.55 -13.75 7.56
C SER A 239 -5.81 -12.63 6.82
N TYR A 240 -5.47 -12.79 5.54
CA TYR A 240 -4.93 -11.73 4.68
C TYR A 240 -5.71 -11.60 3.38
N ARG A 241 -5.62 -10.43 2.78
CA ARG A 241 -6.22 -10.16 1.48
C ARG A 241 -5.28 -10.61 0.36
N MET A 242 -5.83 -11.11 -0.75
CA MET A 242 -5.03 -11.74 -1.81
C MET A 242 -4.24 -10.72 -2.62
N CYS A 243 -4.89 -9.62 -3.01
CA CYS A 243 -4.30 -8.54 -3.80
C CYS A 243 -3.88 -7.33 -2.94
N ASP A 244 -3.66 -7.52 -1.64
CA ASP A 244 -3.34 -6.43 -0.71
C ASP A 244 -2.27 -6.85 0.32
N THR A 245 -1.48 -5.92 0.85
CA THR A 245 -0.47 -6.20 1.88
C THR A 245 -1.05 -6.39 3.28
N HIS A 246 -2.27 -5.91 3.54
CA HIS A 246 -2.88 -5.92 4.86
C HIS A 246 -3.61 -7.23 5.17
N TRP A 247 -3.77 -7.50 6.47
CA TRP A 247 -4.69 -8.54 6.93
C TRP A 247 -6.14 -8.26 6.47
N SER A 248 -6.96 -9.29 6.40
CA SER A 248 -8.40 -9.15 6.19
C SER A 248 -9.06 -8.56 7.45
N HIS A 249 -10.33 -8.17 7.36
CA HIS A 249 -11.09 -7.80 8.55
C HIS A 249 -11.14 -8.95 9.57
N PHE A 250 -11.13 -10.20 9.10
CA PHE A 250 -11.11 -11.36 9.98
C PHE A 250 -9.74 -11.55 10.65
N GLY A 251 -8.65 -11.39 9.90
CA GLY A 251 -7.30 -11.42 10.47
C GLY A 251 -7.08 -10.32 11.51
N SER A 252 -7.58 -9.10 11.24
CA SER A 252 -7.53 -8.01 12.22
C SER A 252 -8.38 -8.29 13.47
N MET A 253 -9.50 -9.02 13.35
CA MET A 253 -10.27 -9.48 14.50
C MET A 253 -9.43 -10.41 15.38
N LYS A 254 -8.82 -11.45 14.80
CA LYS A 254 -7.96 -12.39 15.53
C LYS A 254 -6.80 -11.68 16.22
N ALA A 255 -6.15 -10.73 15.53
CA ALA A 255 -5.10 -9.91 16.14
C ALA A 255 -5.63 -9.04 17.31
N SER A 256 -6.85 -8.50 17.22
CA SER A 256 -7.46 -7.73 18.31
C SER A 256 -7.77 -8.59 19.53
N VAL A 257 -8.21 -9.84 19.31
CA VAL A 257 -8.41 -10.82 20.39
C VAL A 257 -7.10 -11.16 21.08
N GLU A 258 -6.02 -11.36 20.32
CA GLU A 258 -4.69 -11.60 20.90
C GLU A 258 -4.23 -10.42 21.77
N VAL A 259 -4.42 -9.18 21.31
CA VAL A 259 -4.13 -7.97 22.12
C VAL A 259 -4.89 -7.98 23.43
N ALA A 260 -6.21 -8.17 23.37
CA ALA A 260 -7.04 -8.17 24.58
C ALA A 260 -6.68 -9.33 25.53
N SER A 261 -6.33 -10.50 25.00
CA SER A 261 -5.97 -11.68 25.81
C SER A 261 -4.71 -11.51 26.65
N ARG A 262 -3.80 -10.60 26.28
CA ARG A 262 -2.62 -10.26 27.09
C ARG A 262 -2.94 -9.32 28.24
N GLN A 263 -4.06 -8.64 28.16
CA GLN A 263 -4.45 -7.57 29.07
C GLN A 263 -5.58 -7.97 30.00
N LYS A 264 -6.38 -8.98 29.62
CA LYS A 264 -7.60 -9.41 30.29
C LYS A 264 -7.55 -10.90 30.59
N THR A 265 -7.97 -11.27 31.80
CA THR A 265 -8.02 -12.67 32.26
C THR A 265 -9.24 -13.42 31.73
N ASP A 266 -10.36 -12.74 31.49
CA ASP A 266 -11.56 -13.29 30.87
C ASP A 266 -11.94 -12.48 29.62
N ILE A 267 -11.93 -13.16 28.47
CA ILE A 267 -12.27 -12.61 27.15
C ILE A 267 -13.55 -13.24 26.58
N SER A 268 -14.35 -13.93 27.40
CA SER A 268 -15.53 -14.67 26.91
C SER A 268 -16.56 -13.76 26.25
N GLN A 269 -16.85 -12.60 26.88
CA GLN A 269 -17.77 -11.59 26.31
C GLN A 269 -17.24 -11.01 24.99
N LEU A 270 -15.92 -10.84 24.88
CA LEU A 270 -15.28 -10.38 23.65
C LEU A 270 -15.43 -11.39 22.52
N VAL A 271 -15.19 -12.67 22.81
CA VAL A 271 -15.33 -13.75 21.83
C VAL A 271 -16.78 -13.88 21.39
N GLU A 272 -17.75 -13.81 22.31
CA GLU A 272 -19.17 -13.84 21.98
C GLU A 272 -19.58 -12.65 21.10
N LEU A 273 -19.11 -11.44 21.43
CA LEU A 273 -19.37 -10.23 20.66
C LEU A 273 -18.92 -10.36 19.20
N PHE A 274 -17.74 -10.91 18.95
CA PHE A 274 -17.19 -11.06 17.60
C PHE A 274 -17.72 -12.28 16.86
N ASN A 275 -18.15 -13.34 17.57
CA ASN A 275 -18.84 -14.48 16.94
C ASN A 275 -20.18 -14.07 16.33
N ASN A 276 -20.83 -13.02 16.86
CA ASN A 276 -22.06 -12.46 16.32
C ASN A 276 -21.84 -11.50 15.14
N ASP A 277 -20.60 -11.29 14.70
CA ASP A 277 -20.31 -10.42 13.56
C ASP A 277 -20.66 -11.06 12.21
N HIS A 278 -21.14 -10.22 11.29
CA HIS A 278 -21.46 -10.64 9.93
C HIS A 278 -20.54 -9.94 8.93
N TYR A 279 -20.14 -10.68 7.90
CA TYR A 279 -19.23 -10.21 6.86
C TYR A 279 -19.95 -10.19 5.52
N LYS A 280 -19.61 -9.19 4.68
CA LYS A 280 -20.10 -9.07 3.31
C LYS A 280 -18.92 -9.15 2.35
N THR A 281 -19.05 -10.00 1.33
CA THR A 281 -18.09 -10.10 0.24
C THR A 281 -18.16 -8.88 -0.67
N LYS A 282 -16.99 -8.34 -1.04
CA LYS A 282 -16.84 -7.30 -2.06
C LYS A 282 -15.68 -7.64 -2.98
N HIS A 283 -15.85 -7.35 -4.27
CA HIS A 283 -14.80 -7.51 -5.28
C HIS A 283 -13.92 -6.25 -5.32
N VAL A 284 -12.67 -6.37 -4.87
CA VAL A 284 -11.79 -5.22 -4.57
C VAL A 284 -10.36 -5.44 -5.04
N THR A 285 -9.67 -4.36 -5.41
CA THR A 285 -8.31 -4.42 -5.97
C THR A 285 -7.22 -4.62 -4.91
N GLY A 286 -7.32 -3.96 -3.76
CA GLY A 286 -6.23 -3.92 -2.78
C GLY A 286 -5.03 -3.07 -3.23
N ASP A 287 -4.09 -2.78 -2.34
CA ASP A 287 -2.94 -1.91 -2.62
C ASP A 287 -1.95 -2.49 -3.65
N LEU A 288 -1.74 -3.81 -3.67
CA LEU A 288 -0.90 -4.51 -4.65
C LEU A 288 -1.63 -4.68 -5.99
N GLY A 289 -2.90 -5.07 -5.98
CA GLY A 289 -3.64 -5.26 -7.22
C GLY A 289 -3.72 -3.99 -8.08
N ASN A 290 -3.68 -2.82 -7.44
CA ASN A 290 -3.61 -1.50 -8.10
C ASN A 290 -2.24 -1.17 -8.73
N LYS A 291 -1.24 -2.07 -8.67
CA LYS A 291 0.09 -1.88 -9.28
C LYS A 291 0.32 -2.79 -10.48
N ILE A 292 -0.67 -3.57 -10.87
CA ILE A 292 -0.65 -4.43 -12.06
C ILE A 292 -1.69 -3.89 -13.03
N TYR A 293 -1.36 -3.88 -14.33
CA TYR A 293 -2.32 -3.54 -15.36
C TYR A 293 -2.76 -4.79 -16.13
N PRO A 294 -4.07 -5.02 -16.34
CA PRO A 294 -5.18 -4.33 -15.69
C PRO A 294 -5.17 -4.62 -14.18
N ASN A 295 -5.80 -3.71 -13.43
CA ASN A 295 -5.90 -3.80 -11.97
C ASN A 295 -6.46 -5.16 -11.53
N LYS A 296 -5.69 -5.92 -10.74
CA LYS A 296 -6.10 -7.25 -10.25
C LYS A 296 -7.01 -7.13 -9.04
N LYS A 297 -8.19 -7.76 -9.11
CA LYS A 297 -9.21 -7.73 -8.04
C LYS A 297 -9.49 -9.13 -7.49
N HIS A 298 -9.93 -9.18 -6.24
CA HIS A 298 -10.36 -10.42 -5.60
C HIS A 298 -11.57 -10.16 -4.68
N ASP A 299 -12.36 -11.22 -4.45
CA ASP A 299 -13.43 -11.21 -3.45
C ASP A 299 -12.85 -11.24 -2.04
N GLU A 300 -13.19 -10.22 -1.25
CA GLU A 300 -12.75 -10.05 0.13
C GLU A 300 -13.94 -9.85 1.07
N GLU A 301 -13.86 -10.45 2.25
CA GLU A 301 -14.86 -10.30 3.30
C GLU A 301 -14.59 -9.04 4.15
N PHE A 302 -15.58 -8.16 4.19
CA PHE A 302 -15.56 -6.94 5.01
C PHE A 302 -16.61 -7.04 6.12
N LEU A 303 -16.25 -6.60 7.32
CA LEU A 303 -17.19 -6.52 8.43
C LEU A 303 -18.39 -5.63 8.05
N ALA A 304 -19.60 -6.14 8.25
CA ALA A 304 -20.85 -5.48 7.90
C ALA A 304 -21.69 -5.10 9.13
N SER A 305 -21.56 -5.84 10.24
CA SER A 305 -22.27 -5.59 11.50
C SER A 305 -21.83 -4.32 12.22
N PHE A 306 -20.60 -3.83 11.97
CA PHE A 306 -20.04 -2.68 12.65
C PHE A 306 -19.15 -1.83 11.74
N ASN A 307 -19.13 -0.51 11.98
CA ASN A 307 -18.25 0.44 11.30
C ASN A 307 -17.77 1.52 12.27
N HIS A 308 -16.48 1.47 12.64
CA HIS A 308 -15.86 2.43 13.56
C HIS A 308 -15.96 3.90 13.10
N GLN A 309 -16.12 4.17 11.80
CA GLN A 309 -16.16 5.54 11.27
C GLN A 309 -17.32 6.36 11.86
N LYS A 310 -18.43 5.69 12.24
CA LYS A 310 -19.58 6.33 12.89
C LYS A 310 -19.28 6.85 14.30
N TYR A 311 -18.17 6.42 14.88
CA TYR A 311 -17.79 6.66 16.27
C TYR A 311 -16.50 7.51 16.39
N VAL A 312 -16.02 8.04 15.26
CA VAL A 312 -14.88 8.96 15.24
C VAL A 312 -15.32 10.31 15.78
N VAL A 313 -14.73 10.71 16.91
CA VAL A 313 -14.97 12.01 17.56
C VAL A 313 -14.04 13.06 16.98
N PHE A 314 -12.76 12.72 16.79
CA PHE A 314 -11.76 13.62 16.21
C PHE A 314 -10.90 12.90 15.18
N ASP A 315 -10.56 13.59 14.09
CA ASP A 315 -9.61 13.12 13.07
C ASP A 315 -9.01 14.33 12.36
N ASN A 316 -7.72 14.57 12.51
CA ASN A 316 -7.06 15.69 11.83
C ASN A 316 -6.90 15.49 10.31
N LYS A 317 -7.33 14.33 9.78
CA LYS A 317 -7.36 13.98 8.35
C LYS A 317 -6.00 14.00 7.65
N LEU A 318 -4.89 14.06 8.38
CA LEU A 318 -3.58 13.90 7.75
C LEU A 318 -3.42 12.51 7.12
N PRO A 319 -2.78 12.41 5.95
CA PRO A 319 -2.45 11.12 5.36
C PRO A 319 -1.21 10.54 6.07
N ASN A 320 -1.27 9.26 6.45
CA ASN A 320 -0.17 8.51 7.06
C ASN A 320 0.42 9.21 8.30
N PHE A 321 1.75 9.36 8.37
CA PHE A 321 2.45 9.92 9.53
C PHE A 321 1.91 11.28 9.98
N GLY A 322 1.72 11.43 11.29
CA GLY A 322 1.15 12.63 11.92
C GLY A 322 -0.38 12.63 12.02
N ARG A 323 -1.06 11.61 11.47
CA ARG A 323 -2.51 11.50 11.67
C ARG A 323 -2.84 11.17 13.10
N ILE A 324 -3.69 11.98 13.72
CA ILE A 324 -4.26 11.74 15.05
C ILE A 324 -5.76 11.51 14.89
N ARG A 325 -6.27 10.47 15.55
CA ARG A 325 -7.69 10.11 15.56
C ARG A 325 -8.14 9.71 16.96
N VAL A 326 -9.33 10.14 17.35
CA VAL A 326 -9.99 9.74 18.61
C VAL A 326 -11.34 9.11 18.28
N ILE A 327 -11.57 7.90 18.78
CA ILE A 327 -12.80 7.12 18.60
C ILE A 327 -13.42 6.90 19.98
N TYR A 328 -14.73 7.14 20.10
CA TYR A 328 -15.50 6.92 21.33
C TYR A 328 -16.68 6.00 21.07
N TYR A 329 -16.78 4.91 21.83
CA TYR A 329 -17.89 3.98 21.72
C TYR A 329 -18.42 3.61 23.11
N ASP A 330 -19.60 4.14 23.43
CA ASP A 330 -20.21 4.03 24.76
C ASP A 330 -20.50 2.58 25.19
N ASN A 331 -20.81 1.71 24.23
CA ASN A 331 -21.10 0.28 24.47
C ASN A 331 -19.85 -0.61 24.41
N ALA A 332 -18.65 -0.06 24.56
CA ALA A 332 -17.44 -0.89 24.66
C ALA A 332 -17.47 -1.76 25.91
N ILE A 333 -16.80 -2.92 25.87
CA ILE A 333 -16.76 -3.88 26.98
C ILE A 333 -16.09 -3.27 28.22
N TYR A 334 -14.99 -2.52 28.03
CA TYR A 334 -14.21 -1.94 29.12
C TYR A 334 -14.19 -0.41 29.04
N ASP A 335 -14.38 0.23 30.21
CA ASP A 335 -14.32 1.69 30.37
C ASP A 335 -12.87 2.18 30.50
N GLU A 336 -12.11 1.96 29.45
CA GLU A 336 -10.67 2.14 29.41
C GLU A 336 -10.24 2.89 28.15
N VAL A 337 -9.06 3.50 28.23
CA VAL A 337 -8.42 4.26 27.16
C VAL A 337 -7.28 3.44 26.57
N LEU A 338 -7.40 3.13 25.29
CA LEU A 338 -6.32 2.53 24.50
C LEU A 338 -5.65 3.60 23.63
N LEU A 339 -4.34 3.79 23.82
CA LEU A 339 -3.49 4.56 22.92
C LEU A 339 -2.78 3.63 21.94
N ILE A 340 -3.06 3.79 20.64
CA ILE A 340 -2.44 3.02 19.55
C ILE A 340 -1.41 3.90 18.84
N LEU A 341 -0.14 3.49 18.90
CA LEU A 341 0.97 4.10 18.20
C LEU A 341 1.30 3.21 16.99
N GLY A 342 0.63 3.45 15.86
CA GLY A 342 0.50 2.44 14.82
C GLY A 342 0.76 2.90 13.39
N SER A 343 0.49 2.00 12.45
CA SER A 343 0.67 2.22 11.00
C SER A 343 -0.61 1.86 10.22
N SER A 344 -0.53 1.72 8.90
CA SER A 344 -1.69 1.41 8.04
C SER A 344 -2.45 0.15 8.43
N SER A 345 -1.78 -0.87 9.00
CA SER A 345 -2.44 -2.09 9.45
C SER A 345 -3.38 -1.86 10.64
N SER A 346 -3.19 -0.78 11.41
CA SER A 346 -4.04 -0.46 12.55
C SER A 346 -5.47 -0.07 12.15
N TYR A 347 -5.70 0.45 10.94
CA TYR A 347 -7.02 0.98 10.55
C TYR A 347 -8.14 -0.06 10.59
N THR A 348 -7.86 -1.32 10.25
CA THR A 348 -8.86 -2.38 10.30
C THR A 348 -9.08 -2.90 11.73
N LEU A 349 -8.10 -2.75 12.63
CA LEU A 349 -8.25 -3.08 14.06
C LEU A 349 -9.31 -2.21 14.73
N PHE A 350 -9.52 -0.97 14.26
CA PHE A 350 -10.48 -0.05 14.87
C PHE A 350 -11.91 -0.57 14.90
N ASN A 351 -12.31 -1.40 13.93
CA ASN A 351 -13.63 -2.04 13.94
C ASN A 351 -13.85 -3.00 15.12
N TYR A 352 -12.76 -3.41 15.79
CA TYR A 352 -12.76 -4.37 16.87
C TYR A 352 -12.31 -3.71 18.17
N LEU A 353 -11.14 -3.07 18.19
CA LEU A 353 -10.57 -2.47 19.40
C LEU A 353 -11.47 -1.40 20.02
N CYS A 354 -12.18 -0.59 19.24
CA CYS A 354 -13.10 0.41 19.82
C CYS A 354 -14.35 -0.21 20.45
N ARG A 355 -14.62 -1.51 20.22
CA ARG A 355 -15.69 -2.25 20.93
C ARG A 355 -15.15 -2.92 22.20
N ILE A 356 -13.84 -2.97 22.36
CA ILE A 356 -13.15 -3.49 23.55
C ILE A 356 -12.93 -2.35 24.54
N TYR A 357 -12.35 -1.24 24.08
CA TYR A 357 -12.01 -0.07 24.90
C TYR A 357 -12.91 1.11 24.53
N LYS A 358 -13.49 1.76 25.53
CA LYS A 358 -14.44 2.88 25.36
C LYS A 358 -13.84 4.05 24.59
N ILE A 359 -12.55 4.35 24.81
CA ILE A 359 -11.83 5.40 24.09
C ILE A 359 -10.61 4.78 23.39
N VAL A 360 -10.51 4.99 22.09
CA VAL A 360 -9.30 4.64 21.31
C VAL A 360 -8.70 5.91 20.75
N VAL A 361 -7.48 6.22 21.17
CA VAL A 361 -6.65 7.29 20.59
C VAL A 361 -5.64 6.64 19.67
N PHE A 362 -5.57 7.07 18.41
CA PHE A 362 -4.63 6.56 17.42
C PHE A 362 -3.72 7.67 16.94
N VAL A 363 -2.42 7.37 16.89
CA VAL A 363 -1.41 8.17 16.20
C VAL A 363 -0.77 7.30 15.14
N HIS A 364 -0.77 7.77 13.89
CA HIS A 364 -0.03 7.13 12.83
C HIS A 364 1.45 7.55 12.93
N CYS A 365 2.25 6.72 13.60
CA CYS A 365 3.67 6.98 13.85
C CYS A 365 4.54 5.70 13.80
N ALA A 366 3.95 4.56 13.40
CA ALA A 366 4.60 3.25 13.31
C ALA A 366 5.33 2.81 14.59
N GLY A 367 4.80 3.20 15.76
CA GLY A 367 5.33 2.84 17.08
C GLY A 367 6.32 3.84 17.67
N ASN A 368 6.61 4.96 17.00
CA ASN A 368 7.42 6.02 17.61
C ASN A 368 6.74 6.52 18.89
N LEU A 369 7.52 6.86 19.91
CA LEU A 369 7.05 7.32 21.21
C LEU A 369 7.22 8.84 21.35
N ASP A 370 6.15 9.52 21.73
CA ASP A 370 6.17 10.87 22.29
C ASP A 370 5.75 10.76 23.77
N VAL A 371 6.73 10.86 24.67
CA VAL A 371 6.52 10.69 26.11
C VAL A 371 5.55 11.74 26.66
N SER A 372 5.61 12.97 26.13
CA SER A 372 4.74 14.05 26.57
C SER A 372 3.29 13.79 26.19
N PHE A 373 3.07 13.27 24.98
CA PHE A 373 1.76 12.89 24.50
C PHE A 373 1.18 11.71 25.30
N VAL A 374 1.98 10.66 25.56
CA VAL A 374 1.53 9.51 26.37
C VAL A 374 1.06 9.97 27.75
N LYS A 375 1.85 10.82 28.41
CA LYS A 375 1.50 11.38 29.73
C LYS A 375 0.24 12.24 29.70
N ALA A 376 0.07 13.04 28.65
CA ALA A 376 -1.11 13.91 28.51
C ALA A 376 -2.40 13.13 28.24
N ILE A 377 -2.32 12.03 27.49
CA ILE A 377 -3.46 11.14 27.26
C ILE A 377 -3.80 10.31 28.50
N SER A 378 -2.78 9.96 29.30
CA SER A 378 -2.93 9.10 30.49
C SER A 378 -3.71 7.80 30.20
N PRO A 379 -3.28 6.99 29.22
CA PRO A 379 -4.01 5.81 28.80
C PRO A 379 -3.94 4.68 29.83
N ASP A 380 -4.94 3.81 29.84
CA ASP A 380 -4.89 2.55 30.60
C ASP A 380 -3.99 1.52 29.87
N TYR A 381 -3.95 1.59 28.53
CA TYR A 381 -3.17 0.69 27.68
C TYR A 381 -2.45 1.45 26.56
N VAL A 382 -1.20 1.06 26.28
CA VAL A 382 -0.45 1.51 25.11
C VAL A 382 -0.17 0.33 24.20
N LEU A 383 -0.66 0.41 22.96
CA LEU A 383 -0.39 -0.56 21.90
C LEU A 383 0.53 0.07 20.85
N THR A 384 1.79 -0.35 20.81
CA THR A 384 2.66 -0.01 19.68
C THR A 384 2.45 -1.02 18.57
N GLN A 385 2.19 -0.55 17.34
CA GLN A 385 1.90 -1.42 16.19
C GLN A 385 2.86 -1.14 15.05
N SER A 386 3.59 -2.18 14.66
CA SER A 386 4.46 -2.15 13.47
C SER A 386 4.21 -3.36 12.58
N ASN A 387 4.66 -3.28 11.33
CA ASN A 387 4.62 -4.41 10.39
C ASN A 387 5.98 -5.11 10.40
N ALA A 388 5.99 -6.43 10.23
CA ALA A 388 7.22 -7.22 10.24
C ALA A 388 8.26 -6.77 9.19
N ARG A 389 7.85 -6.08 8.11
CA ARG A 389 8.78 -5.48 7.14
C ARG A 389 9.52 -4.24 7.65
N PHE A 390 9.06 -3.58 8.71
CA PHE A 390 9.66 -2.34 9.22
C PHE A 390 10.61 -2.57 10.41
N ILE A 391 10.75 -3.81 10.88
CA ILE A 391 11.45 -4.14 12.13
C ILE A 391 12.98 -4.03 12.07
N ILE A 392 13.54 -3.76 10.88
CA ILE A 392 15.00 -3.65 10.70
C ILE A 392 15.57 -2.52 11.56
N ARG A 393 14.77 -1.48 11.83
CA ARG A 393 15.09 -0.41 12.77
C ARG A 393 13.97 -0.31 13.80
N PRO A 394 14.29 -0.10 15.09
CA PRO A 394 13.26 0.21 16.07
C PRO A 394 12.62 1.57 15.79
N PRO A 395 11.39 1.80 16.30
CA PRO A 395 10.81 3.13 16.30
C PRO A 395 11.62 4.11 17.17
N SER A 396 11.41 5.41 16.96
CA SER A 396 11.99 6.46 17.80
C SER A 396 11.40 6.43 19.22
N ILE A 397 12.21 6.80 20.21
CA ILE A 397 11.80 6.91 21.62
C ILE A 397 11.58 8.36 22.09
N ASP A 398 11.93 9.34 21.25
CA ASP A 398 11.91 10.77 21.58
C ASP A 398 11.33 11.56 20.39
N ASP A 399 10.11 11.20 20.01
CA ASP A 399 9.37 11.84 18.93
C ASP A 399 8.51 12.99 19.47
N ASN A 400 8.13 13.92 18.59
CA ASN A 400 7.17 14.98 18.92
C ASN A 400 6.10 15.07 17.85
N TYR A 401 4.92 14.55 18.15
CA TYR A 401 3.89 14.38 17.12
C TYR A 401 3.41 15.72 16.54
N PHE A 402 3.20 16.73 17.39
CA PHE A 402 2.71 18.03 16.93
C PHE A 402 3.78 18.82 16.17
N ALA A 403 5.06 18.70 16.54
CA ALA A 403 6.15 19.30 15.79
C ALA A 403 6.27 18.66 14.39
N ASN A 404 6.18 17.33 14.30
CA ASN A 404 6.20 16.62 13.02
C ASN A 404 5.01 17.00 12.12
N ILE A 405 3.82 17.17 12.72
CA ILE A 405 2.64 17.67 11.99
C ILE A 405 2.92 19.06 11.44
N LYS A 406 3.45 19.97 12.27
CA LYS A 406 3.77 21.33 11.85
C LYS A 406 4.78 21.36 10.70
N GLU A 407 5.89 20.63 10.83
CA GLU A 407 6.91 20.52 9.78
C GLU A 407 6.33 19.99 8.47
N LYS A 408 5.48 18.95 8.55
CA LYS A 408 4.81 18.38 7.38
C LYS A 408 3.87 19.37 6.67
N LEU A 409 3.20 20.25 7.42
CA LEU A 409 2.34 21.30 6.85
C LEU A 409 3.17 22.42 6.22
N GLU A 410 4.32 22.77 6.81
CA GLU A 410 5.21 23.82 6.31
C GLU A 410 5.93 23.43 5.02
N ASN A 411 6.31 22.15 4.88
CA ASN A 411 7.05 21.64 3.72
C ASN A 411 6.20 21.47 2.44
N GLN A 412 4.90 21.81 2.45
CA GLN A 412 3.97 21.74 1.31
C GLN A 412 3.89 20.37 0.58
N ASP A 413 4.32 19.27 1.21
CA ASP A 413 4.21 17.90 0.68
C ASP A 413 2.76 17.38 0.58
N LEU A 414 1.78 18.24 0.79
CA LEU A 414 0.36 17.90 0.77
C LEU A 414 -0.32 18.52 -0.45
N VAL A 415 -0.71 17.66 -1.38
CA VAL A 415 -1.60 17.96 -2.52
C VAL A 415 -3.00 18.38 -2.05
N PHE A 416 -3.28 18.33 -0.74
CA PHE A 416 -4.59 18.57 -0.13
C PHE A 416 -4.44 19.29 1.21
N THR A 417 -5.28 20.30 1.45
CA THR A 417 -5.38 20.97 2.75
C THR A 417 -6.22 20.12 3.72
N PRO A 418 -5.64 19.52 4.77
CA PRO A 418 -6.40 18.72 5.72
C PRO A 418 -7.46 19.58 6.43
N SER A 419 -8.71 19.10 6.41
CA SER A 419 -9.81 19.69 7.18
C SER A 419 -10.10 18.79 8.38
N PRO A 420 -9.82 19.24 9.60
CA PRO A 420 -10.00 18.41 10.79
C PRO A 420 -11.49 18.15 11.03
N LEU A 421 -11.80 16.93 11.44
CA LEU A 421 -13.13 16.54 11.87
C LEU A 421 -13.22 16.64 13.40
N LEU A 422 -14.24 17.33 13.90
CA LEU A 422 -14.71 17.22 15.28
C LEU A 422 -16.22 16.93 15.27
N ASN A 423 -16.61 15.73 15.67
CA ASN A 423 -18.02 15.35 15.78
C ASN A 423 -18.62 15.89 17.08
N GLN A 424 -19.20 17.09 17.00
CA GLN A 424 -19.78 17.80 18.14
C GLN A 424 -20.92 17.02 18.82
N GLU A 425 -21.73 16.28 18.06
CA GLU A 425 -22.84 15.49 18.60
C GLU A 425 -22.32 14.37 19.50
N LEU A 426 -21.38 13.55 19.00
CA LEU A 426 -20.77 12.49 19.80
C LEU A 426 -20.02 13.08 21.00
N PHE A 427 -19.30 14.18 20.79
CA PHE A 427 -18.53 14.83 21.83
C PHE A 427 -19.42 15.31 22.99
N THR A 428 -20.47 16.07 22.67
CA THR A 428 -21.38 16.64 23.68
C THR A 428 -22.26 15.58 24.34
N THR A 429 -22.71 14.57 23.59
CA THR A 429 -23.58 13.51 24.12
C THR A 429 -22.83 12.53 25.03
N SER A 430 -21.51 12.35 24.83
CA SER A 430 -20.71 11.41 25.63
C SER A 430 -20.71 11.71 27.12
N GLN A 431 -20.72 13.01 27.50
CA GLN A 431 -20.50 13.50 28.86
C GLN A 431 -19.29 12.86 29.57
N ASN A 432 -18.32 12.33 28.82
CA ASN A 432 -17.19 11.58 29.37
C ASN A 432 -16.02 12.53 29.66
N GLU A 433 -15.60 12.61 30.93
CA GLU A 433 -14.55 13.52 31.37
C GLU A 433 -13.18 13.19 30.75
N LYS A 434 -12.81 11.89 30.67
CA LYS A 434 -11.57 11.44 30.03
C LYS A 434 -11.54 11.85 28.55
N LEU A 435 -12.63 11.60 27.81
CA LEU A 435 -12.76 12.03 26.42
C LEU A 435 -12.65 13.56 26.29
N THR A 436 -13.29 14.31 27.19
CA THR A 436 -13.23 15.78 27.20
C THR A 436 -11.81 16.29 27.36
N GLY A 437 -11.04 15.72 28.29
CA GLY A 437 -9.62 16.04 28.49
C GLY A 437 -8.79 15.75 27.24
N ILE A 438 -8.94 14.56 26.67
CA ILE A 438 -8.22 14.12 25.47
C ILE A 438 -8.52 15.05 24.28
N ILE A 439 -9.80 15.34 24.01
CA ILE A 439 -10.21 16.20 22.89
C ILE A 439 -9.66 17.62 23.07
N LYS A 440 -9.76 18.20 24.28
CA LYS A 440 -9.16 19.51 24.56
C LYS A 440 -7.66 19.51 24.31
N PHE A 441 -6.94 18.51 24.81
CA PHE A 441 -5.50 18.40 24.60
C PHE A 441 -5.12 18.32 23.11
N VAL A 442 -5.74 17.40 22.35
CA VAL A 442 -5.37 17.25 20.92
C VAL A 442 -5.75 18.48 20.12
N THR A 443 -6.93 19.05 20.31
CA THR A 443 -7.39 20.22 19.54
C THR A 443 -6.62 21.51 19.86
N GLN A 444 -6.14 21.69 21.10
CA GLN A 444 -5.34 22.86 21.49
C GLN A 444 -3.91 22.82 20.96
N ASN A 445 -3.37 21.63 20.72
CA ASN A 445 -1.98 21.44 20.31
C ASN A 445 -1.83 21.06 18.83
N ASP A 446 -2.90 20.57 18.18
CA ASP A 446 -2.85 20.24 16.74
C ASP A 446 -2.65 21.53 15.91
N PRO A 447 -1.56 21.61 15.11
CA PRO A 447 -1.31 22.74 14.22
C PRO A 447 -2.41 22.98 13.18
N ILE A 448 -3.26 21.97 12.92
CA ILE A 448 -4.41 22.07 12.03
C ILE A 448 -5.58 22.68 12.82
N SER A 449 -5.63 24.01 12.84
CA SER A 449 -6.65 24.78 13.57
C SER A 449 -8.08 24.44 13.13
N LEU A 450 -8.96 24.24 14.11
CA LEU A 450 -10.42 24.17 13.93
C LEU A 450 -11.05 25.56 13.66
N ASP A 451 -10.35 26.67 13.96
CA ASP A 451 -10.84 28.04 13.76
C ASP A 451 -10.77 28.51 12.28
N LYS A 452 -10.25 27.65 11.39
CA LYS A 452 -10.32 27.83 9.93
C LYS A 452 -11.57 27.21 9.30
N ILE A 453 -12.57 26.84 10.10
CA ILE A 453 -13.86 26.26 9.68
C ILE A 453 -14.96 27.33 9.69
#